data_AF-A0A962QB27-F1
#
_entry.id   AF-A0A962QB27-F1
#
_cell.length_a   1.000
_cell.length_b   1.000
_cell.length_c   1.000
_cell.angle_alpha   90.00
_cell.angle_beta   90.00
_cell.angle_gamma   90.00
#
_symmetry.space_group_name_H-M   'P 1'
#
loop_
_entity.id
_entity.type
_entity.pdbx_description
1 polymer ?
#
loop_
_entity_poly.entity_id
_entity_poly.type
_entity_poly.pdbx_seq_one_letter_code
_entity_poly.pdbx_strand_id
1 'polypeptide(L)'
;MAIQKEIIEPGTVFKHWKVIGEVDSLLYNTKDKNKYRRKISCECMKCNNIYEVYYSNLKNKNKCFCCKNCAYGDLSNQKFGKLLVIEKHSQDKTRKWQYRCKCSCGTEIVVYGIHLISGRTTSCGCYRKERLSGKNNYNWKGGVTSENERRRKLEKHVKKLSKERDNYTCQKCDKKGGKLESHHIFDFDHYPELQNNIYNFITLCRKCHQRSKKNKHSFHSIYPTRKENTLNDLETWLGHKFKYHQSLLNYYEYYYQEIY
;
A
#
# COMPACT_ATOMS: atom_id res chain seq x y z
N MET A 1 -62.03 21.33 -12.75
CA MET A 1 -61.43 22.01 -13.91
C MET A 1 -60.31 21.13 -14.44
N ALA A 2 -60.44 20.64 -15.68
CA ALA A 2 -59.37 19.90 -16.32
C ALA A 2 -58.15 20.82 -16.45
N ILE A 3 -57.04 20.48 -15.82
CA ILE A 3 -55.76 21.18 -16.01
C ILE A 3 -55.41 20.97 -17.48
N GLN A 4 -55.47 22.02 -18.30
CA GLN A 4 -54.96 21.97 -19.67
C GLN A 4 -53.50 21.51 -19.60
N LYS A 5 -53.24 20.27 -20.04
CA LYS A 5 -51.88 19.75 -20.16
C LYS A 5 -51.24 20.48 -21.33
N GLU A 6 -50.30 21.37 -21.04
CA GLU A 6 -49.39 21.97 -22.05
C GLU A 6 -48.76 20.83 -22.86
N ILE A 7 -49.11 20.69 -24.14
CA ILE A 7 -48.52 19.67 -25.02
C ILE A 7 -47.08 20.07 -25.31
N ILE A 8 -46.14 19.14 -25.18
CA ILE A 8 -44.72 19.39 -25.42
C ILE A 8 -44.31 18.55 -26.61
N GLU A 9 -44.01 19.22 -27.71
CA GLU A 9 -43.71 18.55 -28.97
C GLU A 9 -42.36 17.80 -28.90
N PRO A 10 -42.28 16.59 -29.47
CA PRO A 10 -41.00 15.93 -29.72
C PRO A 10 -40.02 16.87 -30.45
N GLY A 11 -38.77 16.88 -30.00
CA GLY A 11 -37.75 17.81 -30.49
C GLY A 11 -37.59 19.08 -29.65
N THR A 12 -38.54 19.43 -28.79
CA THR A 12 -38.40 20.57 -27.84
C THR A 12 -37.13 20.42 -27.00
N VAL A 13 -36.32 21.48 -26.89
CA VAL A 13 -35.05 21.47 -26.14
C VAL A 13 -35.16 22.28 -24.86
N PHE A 14 -34.95 21.62 -23.72
CA PHE A 14 -34.76 22.25 -22.41
C PHE A 14 -33.27 22.21 -22.02
N LYS A 15 -32.55 23.29 -22.35
CA LYS A 15 -31.09 23.41 -22.13
C LYS A 15 -30.31 22.32 -22.87
N HIS A 16 -30.06 21.19 -22.22
CA HIS A 16 -29.34 20.04 -22.78
C HIS A 16 -30.21 18.77 -22.83
N TRP A 17 -31.52 18.91 -22.64
CA TRP A 17 -32.50 17.83 -22.73
C TRP A 17 -33.34 18.01 -23.99
N LYS A 18 -33.28 17.06 -24.91
CA LYS A 18 -34.14 17.02 -26.09
C LYS A 18 -35.31 16.08 -25.81
N VAL A 19 -36.54 16.58 -25.92
CA VAL A 19 -37.75 15.78 -25.74
C VAL A 19 -37.85 14.77 -26.88
N ILE A 20 -38.02 13.49 -26.55
CA ILE A 20 -38.24 12.41 -27.51
C ILE A 20 -39.73 12.06 -27.58
N GLY A 21 -40.43 12.11 -26.45
CA GLY A 21 -41.86 11.86 -26.39
C GLY A 21 -42.41 11.94 -24.97
N GLU A 22 -43.73 11.86 -24.84
CA GLU A 22 -44.40 11.84 -23.55
C GLU A 22 -44.45 10.42 -22.97
N VAL A 23 -44.24 10.29 -21.67
CA VAL A 23 -44.43 9.01 -20.96
C VAL A 23 -45.77 9.12 -20.23
N ASP A 24 -46.76 8.38 -20.70
CA ASP A 24 -48.13 8.44 -20.19
C ASP A 24 -48.27 7.66 -18.87
N SER A 25 -47.59 8.15 -17.82
CA SER A 25 -47.67 7.59 -16.48
C SER A 25 -48.04 8.69 -15.48
N LEU A 26 -49.32 8.77 -15.12
CA LEU A 26 -49.80 9.55 -13.98
C LEU A 26 -49.42 8.79 -12.69
N LEU A 27 -48.33 9.16 -12.04
CA LEU A 27 -48.01 8.62 -10.71
C LEU A 27 -48.79 9.39 -9.64
N TYR A 28 -49.78 8.73 -9.02
CA TYR A 28 -50.54 9.26 -7.88
C TYR A 28 -49.65 9.29 -6.62
N ASN A 29 -49.43 10.48 -6.04
CA ASN A 29 -48.65 10.63 -4.81
C ASN A 29 -49.56 10.44 -3.60
N THR A 30 -49.38 9.34 -2.86
CA THR A 30 -50.20 9.01 -1.69
C THR A 30 -49.94 9.89 -0.46
N LYS A 31 -48.91 10.76 -0.48
CA LYS A 31 -48.53 11.60 0.67
C LYS A 31 -48.85 13.09 0.52
N ASP A 32 -49.16 13.59 -0.68
CA ASP A 32 -49.53 14.99 -0.93
C ASP A 32 -50.76 15.06 -1.83
N LYS A 33 -51.89 15.52 -1.29
CA LYS A 33 -53.21 15.55 -1.94
C LYS A 33 -53.32 16.48 -3.17
N ASN A 34 -52.25 17.03 -3.74
CA ASN A 34 -52.41 18.00 -4.84
C ASN A 34 -51.21 18.27 -5.79
N LYS A 35 -50.58 17.25 -6.40
CA LYS A 35 -49.78 17.47 -7.63
C LYS A 35 -49.49 16.19 -8.41
N TYR A 36 -50.17 16.02 -9.56
CA TYR A 36 -49.75 15.08 -10.60
C TYR A 36 -48.33 15.44 -11.07
N ARG A 37 -47.38 14.49 -10.99
CA ARG A 37 -46.01 14.71 -11.48
C ARG A 37 -45.84 14.04 -12.85
N ARG A 38 -45.87 14.86 -13.90
CA ARG A 38 -45.65 14.44 -15.30
C ARG A 38 -44.17 14.11 -15.53
N LYS A 39 -43.91 12.95 -16.13
CA LYS A 39 -42.60 12.57 -16.67
C LYS A 39 -42.59 12.70 -18.19
N ILE A 40 -41.41 12.98 -18.74
CA ILE A 40 -41.17 13.13 -20.18
C ILE A 40 -39.94 12.30 -20.53
N SER A 41 -39.99 11.60 -21.67
CA SER A 41 -38.83 10.88 -22.19
C SER A 41 -37.93 11.88 -22.91
N CYS A 42 -36.71 12.06 -22.40
CA CYS A 42 -35.75 13.03 -22.92
C CYS A 42 -34.40 12.37 -23.18
N GLU A 43 -33.79 12.71 -24.31
CA GLU A 43 -32.38 12.45 -24.58
C GLU A 43 -31.53 13.55 -23.94
N CYS A 44 -30.54 13.17 -23.13
CA CYS A 44 -29.55 14.11 -22.62
C CYS A 44 -28.48 14.34 -23.68
N MET A 45 -28.44 15.53 -24.27
CA MET A 45 -27.47 15.92 -25.30
C MET A 45 -26.00 15.95 -24.82
N LYS A 46 -25.75 15.74 -23.52
CA LYS A 46 -24.40 15.63 -22.94
C LYS A 46 -23.88 14.20 -22.90
N CYS A 47 -24.75 13.20 -22.82
CA CYS A 47 -24.35 11.77 -22.77
C CYS A 47 -25.08 10.88 -23.78
N ASN A 48 -25.98 11.45 -24.56
CA ASN A 48 -26.80 10.83 -25.61
C ASN A 48 -27.58 9.59 -25.12
N ASN A 49 -27.85 9.52 -23.82
CA ASN A 49 -28.72 8.50 -23.24
C ASN A 49 -30.12 9.10 -23.02
N ILE A 50 -31.14 8.24 -23.11
CA ILE A 50 -32.53 8.57 -22.88
C ILE A 50 -32.88 8.34 -21.41
N TYR A 51 -33.63 9.27 -20.82
CA TYR A 51 -34.09 9.21 -19.44
C TYR A 51 -35.55 9.66 -19.33
N GLU A 52 -36.29 9.02 -18.44
CA GLU A 52 -37.57 9.57 -17.97
C GLU A 52 -37.31 10.63 -16.91
N VAL A 53 -37.69 11.88 -17.19
CA VAL A 53 -37.43 13.01 -16.32
C VAL A 53 -38.71 13.75 -15.96
N TYR A 54 -38.84 14.17 -14.70
CA TYR A 54 -39.97 14.99 -14.30
C TYR A 54 -39.97 16.34 -15.02
N TYR A 55 -41.11 16.74 -15.58
CA TYR A 55 -41.24 18.01 -16.32
C TYR A 55 -40.81 19.22 -15.49
N SER A 56 -41.15 19.24 -14.19
CA SER A 56 -40.73 20.30 -13.27
C SER A 56 -39.21 20.41 -13.13
N ASN A 57 -38.47 19.31 -13.25
CA ASN A 57 -37.00 19.35 -13.23
C ASN A 57 -36.43 19.95 -14.52
N LEU A 58 -37.07 19.75 -15.67
CA LEU A 58 -36.65 20.36 -16.94
C LEU A 58 -36.75 21.89 -16.89
N LYS A 59 -37.84 22.42 -16.31
CA LYS A 59 -38.02 23.87 -16.10
C LYS A 59 -37.06 24.42 -15.04
N ASN A 60 -37.00 23.78 -13.87
CA ASN A 60 -36.44 24.41 -12.68
C ASN A 60 -34.95 24.11 -12.43
N LYS A 61 -34.38 23.04 -12.98
CA LYS A 61 -32.96 22.70 -12.72
C LYS A 61 -32.06 23.30 -13.79
N ASN A 62 -31.05 24.07 -13.37
CA ASN A 62 -30.03 24.63 -14.26
C ASN A 62 -28.91 23.64 -14.56
N LYS A 63 -28.61 22.72 -13.63
CA LYS A 63 -27.62 21.66 -13.83
C LYS A 63 -28.23 20.41 -14.45
N CYS A 64 -27.44 19.67 -15.20
CA CYS A 64 -27.83 18.34 -15.66
C CYS A 64 -28.00 17.41 -14.45
N PHE A 65 -29.04 16.57 -14.50
CA PHE A 65 -29.37 15.62 -13.45
C PHE A 65 -29.53 14.19 -13.99
N CYS A 66 -29.10 13.95 -15.24
CA CYS A 66 -29.19 12.63 -15.88
C CYS A 66 -28.22 11.62 -15.25
N CYS A 67 -27.02 12.06 -14.90
CA CYS A 67 -25.97 11.27 -14.29
C CYS A 67 -24.95 12.20 -13.63
N LYS A 68 -24.11 11.66 -12.74
CA LYS A 68 -23.07 12.44 -12.07
C LYS A 68 -22.13 13.12 -13.08
N ASN A 69 -21.73 12.44 -14.14
CA ASN A 69 -20.77 13.00 -15.11
C ASN A 69 -21.31 14.25 -15.83
N CYS A 70 -22.58 14.26 -16.26
CA CYS A 70 -23.15 15.40 -16.96
C CYS A 70 -23.49 16.58 -16.04
N ALA A 71 -23.68 16.32 -14.74
CA ALA A 71 -23.94 17.34 -13.75
C ALA A 71 -22.76 18.30 -13.56
N TYR A 72 -21.53 17.80 -13.72
CA TYR A 72 -20.30 18.58 -13.53
C TYR A 72 -19.66 19.05 -14.85
N GLY A 73 -20.03 18.47 -16.00
CA GLY A 73 -19.52 18.88 -17.30
C GLY A 73 -18.09 18.43 -17.58
N ASP A 74 -17.41 19.10 -18.51
CA ASP A 74 -15.98 18.92 -18.76
C ASP A 74 -15.18 19.50 -17.58
N LEU A 75 -14.23 18.72 -17.06
CA LEU A 75 -13.40 19.09 -15.93
C LEU A 75 -12.07 19.74 -16.34
N SER A 76 -11.79 19.86 -17.64
CA SER A 76 -10.55 20.45 -18.16
C SER A 76 -10.31 21.86 -17.59
N ASN A 77 -9.05 22.17 -17.31
CA ASN A 77 -8.59 23.41 -16.66
C ASN A 77 -9.03 23.63 -15.20
N GLN A 78 -9.69 22.66 -14.56
CA GLN A 78 -10.07 22.75 -13.15
C GLN A 78 -9.02 22.14 -12.23
N LYS A 79 -8.97 22.60 -10.98
CA LYS A 79 -8.01 22.14 -9.96
C LYS A 79 -8.69 21.34 -8.85
N PHE A 80 -8.13 20.18 -8.51
CA PHE A 80 -8.59 19.29 -7.44
C PHE A 80 -7.41 18.96 -6.52
N GLY A 81 -7.30 19.67 -5.40
CA GLY A 81 -6.14 19.58 -4.51
C GLY A 81 -4.85 19.97 -5.23
N LYS A 82 -3.89 19.04 -5.33
CA LYS A 82 -2.61 19.21 -6.05
C LYS A 82 -2.73 18.90 -7.56
N LEU A 83 -3.88 18.47 -8.06
CA LEU A 83 -4.08 18.09 -9.46
C LEU A 83 -4.70 19.22 -10.27
N LEU A 84 -4.09 19.58 -11.39
CA LEU A 84 -4.69 20.38 -12.47
C LEU A 84 -5.16 19.43 -13.57
N VAL A 85 -6.43 19.48 -13.94
CA VAL A 85 -6.96 18.71 -15.07
C VAL A 85 -6.52 19.37 -16.36
N ILE A 86 -5.76 18.63 -17.18
CA ILE A 86 -5.28 19.12 -18.47
C ILE A 86 -6.36 18.93 -19.53
N GLU A 87 -6.83 17.70 -19.67
CA GLU A 87 -7.77 17.33 -20.73
C GLU A 87 -8.56 16.08 -20.36
N LYS A 88 -9.65 15.90 -21.09
CA LYS A 88 -10.44 14.67 -21.14
C LYS A 88 -9.66 13.59 -21.89
N HIS A 89 -9.49 12.41 -21.28
CA HIS A 89 -8.59 11.37 -21.79
C HIS A 89 -9.33 10.23 -22.49
N SER A 90 -10.10 9.42 -21.75
CA SER A 90 -10.75 8.22 -22.28
C SER A 90 -12.01 7.87 -21.49
N GLN A 91 -12.87 7.02 -22.07
CA GLN A 91 -13.92 6.34 -21.31
C GLN A 91 -13.54 4.89 -21.05
N ASP A 92 -13.92 4.39 -19.88
CA ASP A 92 -13.89 2.95 -19.63
C ASP A 92 -15.09 2.23 -20.27
N LYS A 93 -15.10 0.89 -20.19
CA LYS A 93 -16.21 0.05 -20.68
C LYS A 93 -17.56 0.39 -20.05
N THR A 94 -17.57 1.05 -18.88
CA THR A 94 -18.78 1.51 -18.17
C THR A 94 -19.15 2.95 -18.50
N ARG A 95 -18.55 3.53 -19.55
CA ARG A 95 -18.75 4.91 -20.03
C ARG A 95 -18.34 5.98 -19.02
N LYS A 96 -17.49 5.67 -18.04
CA LYS A 96 -16.96 6.66 -17.08
C LYS A 96 -15.75 7.37 -17.67
N TRP A 97 -15.80 8.70 -17.63
CA TRP A 97 -14.71 9.53 -18.13
C TRP A 97 -13.51 9.54 -17.19
N GLN A 98 -12.34 9.41 -17.80
CA GLN A 98 -11.03 9.63 -17.22
C GLN A 98 -10.43 10.90 -17.79
N TYR A 99 -9.60 11.56 -17.00
CA TYR A 99 -8.96 12.82 -17.32
C TYR A 99 -7.47 12.73 -17.08
N ARG A 100 -6.68 13.31 -17.99
CA ARG A 100 -5.24 13.51 -17.78
C ARG A 100 -5.06 14.70 -16.85
N CYS A 101 -4.33 14.51 -15.77
CA CYS A 101 -4.09 15.52 -14.75
C CYS A 101 -2.60 15.68 -14.52
N LYS A 102 -2.14 16.93 -14.34
CA LYS A 102 -0.78 17.25 -13.91
C LYS A 102 -0.78 17.59 -12.43
N CYS A 103 0.00 16.86 -11.65
CA CYS A 103 0.17 17.12 -10.22
C CYS A 103 1.18 18.25 -10.00
N SER A 104 1.05 18.99 -8.89
CA SER A 104 1.98 20.07 -8.54
C SER A 104 3.42 19.62 -8.32
N CYS A 105 3.67 18.32 -8.13
CA CYS A 105 5.02 17.74 -8.09
C CYS A 105 5.58 17.40 -9.49
N GLY A 106 4.85 17.72 -10.56
CA GLY A 106 5.25 17.48 -11.95
C GLY A 106 4.72 16.17 -12.55
N THR A 107 4.35 15.18 -11.74
CA THR A 107 3.84 13.89 -12.24
C THR A 107 2.48 14.03 -12.91
N GLU A 108 2.35 13.45 -14.11
CA GLU A 108 1.06 13.28 -14.79
C GLU A 108 0.40 11.95 -14.42
N ILE A 109 -0.92 11.96 -14.25
CA ILE A 109 -1.73 10.79 -13.93
C ILE A 109 -3.07 10.84 -14.69
N VAL A 110 -3.67 9.67 -14.90
CA VAL A 110 -5.02 9.55 -15.44
C VAL A 110 -5.98 9.20 -14.30
N VAL A 111 -7.02 10.00 -14.10
CA VAL A 111 -7.96 9.89 -12.97
C VAL A 111 -9.40 9.91 -13.46
N TYR A 112 -10.26 9.08 -12.87
CA TYR A 112 -11.70 9.17 -13.11
C TYR A 112 -12.26 10.53 -12.67
N GLY A 113 -13.08 11.16 -13.51
CA GLY A 113 -13.71 12.45 -13.18
C GLY A 113 -14.50 12.39 -11.87
N ILE A 114 -15.18 11.27 -11.61
CA ILE A 114 -15.91 11.08 -10.35
C ILE A 114 -15.00 11.04 -9.11
N HIS A 115 -13.75 10.61 -9.23
CA HIS A 115 -12.79 10.62 -8.12
C HIS A 115 -12.21 12.01 -7.86
N LEU A 116 -12.08 12.83 -8.90
CA LEU A 116 -11.75 14.26 -8.76
C LEU A 116 -12.89 14.99 -8.04
N ILE A 117 -14.12 14.84 -8.55
CA ILE A 117 -15.33 15.50 -8.01
C ILE A 117 -15.60 15.10 -6.55
N SER A 118 -15.43 13.82 -6.21
CA SER A 118 -15.67 13.33 -4.84
C SER A 118 -14.51 13.58 -3.89
N GLY A 119 -13.39 14.14 -4.35
CA GLY A 119 -12.20 14.36 -3.54
C GLY A 119 -11.45 13.07 -3.16
N ARG A 120 -11.76 11.93 -3.79
CA ARG A 120 -11.03 10.66 -3.57
C ARG A 120 -9.61 10.70 -4.12
N THR A 121 -9.37 11.52 -5.14
CA THR A 121 -8.05 11.68 -5.74
C THR A 121 -7.72 13.15 -5.86
N THR A 122 -6.76 13.60 -5.06
CA THR A 122 -6.35 15.02 -4.94
C THR A 122 -4.85 15.22 -5.15
N SER A 123 -4.10 14.15 -5.44
CA SER A 123 -2.68 14.18 -5.82
C SER A 123 -2.31 12.90 -6.56
N CYS A 124 -1.12 12.83 -7.15
CA CYS A 124 -0.56 11.59 -7.71
C CYS A 124 -0.07 10.58 -6.66
N GLY A 125 -0.36 10.82 -5.37
CA GLY A 125 0.17 10.05 -4.25
C GLY A 125 1.40 10.69 -3.59
N CYS A 126 1.99 11.73 -4.19
CA CYS A 126 3.12 12.46 -3.60
C CYS A 126 2.78 13.03 -2.23
N TYR A 127 1.56 13.56 -2.05
CA TYR A 127 1.10 14.11 -0.77
C TYR A 127 1.14 13.07 0.36
N ARG A 128 0.74 11.82 0.07
CA ARG A 128 0.83 10.72 1.04
C ARG A 128 2.28 10.38 1.36
N LYS A 129 3.14 10.30 0.34
CA LYS A 129 4.59 10.02 0.53
C LYS A 129 5.24 11.10 1.39
N GLU A 130 5.00 12.36 1.07
CA GLU A 130 5.48 13.53 1.82
C GLU A 130 5.09 13.42 3.30
N ARG A 131 3.82 13.11 3.61
CA ARG A 131 3.33 12.95 4.99
C ARG A 131 3.89 11.75 5.74
N LEU A 132 4.28 10.68 5.05
CA LEU A 132 4.80 9.46 5.68
C LEU A 132 6.33 9.44 5.78
N SER A 133 7.02 10.49 5.35
CA SER A 133 8.47 10.56 5.33
C SER A 133 9.01 11.82 5.99
N GLY A 134 10.22 11.71 6.58
CA GLY A 134 10.93 12.84 7.17
C GLY A 134 10.09 13.59 8.21
N LYS A 135 10.34 14.89 8.34
CA LYS A 135 9.71 15.77 9.35
C LYS A 135 8.19 15.85 9.34
N ASN A 136 7.55 15.43 8.26
CA ASN A 136 6.08 15.45 8.16
C ASN A 136 5.43 14.20 8.75
N ASN A 137 6.20 13.13 9.02
CA ASN A 137 5.70 11.92 9.65
C ASN A 137 5.63 12.12 11.17
N TYR A 138 4.50 11.80 11.79
CA TYR A 138 4.30 11.92 13.24
C TYR A 138 5.26 11.03 14.06
N ASN A 139 5.80 9.95 13.48
CA ASN A 139 6.81 9.10 14.10
C ASN A 139 8.25 9.63 13.89
N TRP A 140 8.44 10.76 13.22
CA TRP A 140 9.78 11.29 12.94
C TRP A 140 10.41 11.88 14.21
N LYS A 141 11.49 11.25 14.67
CA LYS A 141 12.27 11.66 15.83
C LYS A 141 13.57 12.34 15.41
N GLY A 142 13.47 13.42 14.62
CA GLY A 142 14.63 14.22 14.20
C GLY A 142 15.55 13.57 13.16
N GLY A 143 15.12 12.50 12.47
CA GLY A 143 15.94 11.79 11.50
C GLY A 143 17.06 10.96 12.13
N VAL A 144 17.07 10.84 13.46
CA VAL A 144 18.05 10.04 14.19
C VAL A 144 17.71 8.57 14.00
N THR A 145 18.54 7.85 13.23
CA THR A 145 18.54 6.39 13.25
C THR A 145 19.14 5.96 14.57
N SER A 146 18.38 5.22 15.40
CA SER A 146 18.92 4.73 16.68
C SER A 146 20.18 3.89 16.45
N GLU A 147 21.10 3.91 17.41
CA GLU A 147 22.34 3.12 17.31
C GLU A 147 22.03 1.64 17.09
N ASN A 148 21.02 1.10 17.78
CA ASN A 148 20.52 -0.26 17.57
C ASN A 148 20.06 -0.54 16.14
N GLU A 149 19.44 0.43 15.47
CA GLU A 149 19.03 0.27 14.07
C GLU A 149 20.24 0.31 13.12
N ARG A 150 21.25 1.15 13.38
CA ARG A 150 22.52 1.16 12.63
C ARG A 150 23.23 -0.18 12.75
N ARG A 151 23.39 -0.66 13.99
CA ARG A 151 23.97 -1.95 14.34
C ARG A 151 23.26 -3.11 13.63
N ARG A 152 21.93 -3.16 13.67
CA ARG A 152 21.12 -4.18 12.94
C ARG A 152 21.28 -4.12 11.41
N LYS A 153 21.42 -2.91 10.83
CA LYS A 153 21.66 -2.74 9.39
C LYS A 153 23.03 -3.29 8.99
N LEU A 154 24.05 -3.03 9.79
CA LEU A 154 25.41 -3.54 9.56
C LEU A 154 25.47 -5.06 9.72
N GLU A 155 24.88 -5.60 10.79
CA GLU A 155 24.78 -7.04 11.05
C GLU A 155 24.14 -7.80 9.87
N LYS A 156 23.15 -7.20 9.19
CA LYS A 156 22.53 -7.80 7.99
C LYS A 156 23.56 -8.07 6.88
N HIS A 157 24.53 -7.19 6.70
CA HIS A 157 25.62 -7.38 5.73
C HIS A 157 26.56 -8.49 6.18
N VAL A 158 26.96 -8.48 7.46
CA VAL A 158 27.87 -9.49 8.05
C VAL A 158 27.26 -10.89 7.99
N LYS A 159 25.96 -11.04 8.26
CA LYS A 159 25.23 -12.32 8.08
C LYS A 159 25.21 -12.81 6.64
N LYS A 160 25.22 -11.91 5.66
CA LYS A 160 25.33 -12.28 4.24
C LYS A 160 26.74 -12.80 3.96
N LEU A 161 27.77 -12.07 4.39
CA LEU A 161 29.17 -12.47 4.25
C LEU A 161 29.46 -13.82 4.92
N SER A 162 28.89 -14.10 6.10
CA SER A 162 29.07 -15.39 6.78
C SER A 162 28.54 -16.56 5.94
N LYS A 163 27.40 -16.37 5.26
CA LYS A 163 26.81 -17.39 4.38
C LYS A 163 27.62 -17.57 3.10
N GLU A 164 28.17 -16.49 2.56
CA GLU A 164 29.07 -16.53 1.40
C GLU A 164 30.37 -17.27 1.73
N ARG A 165 31.00 -16.94 2.87
CA ARG A 165 32.17 -17.66 3.41
C ARG A 165 31.91 -19.15 3.50
N ASP A 166 30.76 -19.53 4.03
CA ASP A 166 30.35 -20.92 4.23
C ASP A 166 29.83 -21.59 2.94
N ASN A 167 30.00 -20.96 1.77
CA ASN A 167 29.49 -21.41 0.47
C ASN A 167 28.00 -21.83 0.54
N TYR A 168 27.21 -21.05 1.27
CA TYR A 168 25.81 -21.28 1.59
C TYR A 168 25.54 -22.72 2.08
N THR A 169 26.41 -23.23 2.94
CA THR A 169 26.35 -24.61 3.45
C THR A 169 26.20 -24.60 4.97
N CYS A 170 25.26 -25.41 5.47
CA CYS A 170 25.05 -25.59 6.91
C CYS A 170 26.27 -26.26 7.55
N GLN A 171 26.90 -25.59 8.50
CA GLN A 171 28.13 -26.07 9.13
C GLN A 171 27.93 -27.28 10.08
N LYS A 172 26.67 -27.63 10.43
CA LYS A 172 26.38 -28.84 11.20
C LYS A 172 26.18 -30.09 10.33
N CYS A 173 25.39 -29.95 9.27
CA CYS A 173 24.85 -31.09 8.51
C CYS A 173 25.20 -31.09 7.02
N ASP A 174 26.07 -30.17 6.60
CA ASP A 174 26.60 -30.06 5.23
C ASP A 174 25.53 -29.82 4.15
N LYS A 175 24.31 -29.51 4.56
CA LYS A 175 23.23 -29.15 3.65
C LYS A 175 23.53 -27.80 2.98
N LYS A 176 23.65 -27.82 1.65
CA LYS A 176 23.77 -26.62 0.81
C LYS A 176 22.41 -26.01 0.48
N GLY A 177 22.32 -24.68 0.57
CA GLY A 177 21.17 -23.88 0.15
C GLY A 177 19.90 -24.02 1.01
N GLY A 178 18.83 -23.36 0.55
CA GLY A 178 17.55 -23.27 1.24
C GLY A 178 17.51 -22.20 2.34
N LYS A 179 16.67 -22.39 3.35
CA LYS A 179 16.54 -21.45 4.48
C LYS A 179 17.70 -21.64 5.47
N LEU A 180 18.72 -20.79 5.31
CA LEU A 180 19.91 -20.72 6.16
C LEU A 180 19.85 -19.48 7.05
N GLU A 181 20.25 -19.64 8.30
CA GLU A 181 20.37 -18.61 9.32
C GLU A 181 21.84 -18.47 9.75
N SER A 182 22.24 -17.26 10.11
CA SER A 182 23.57 -17.01 10.70
C SER A 182 23.37 -16.87 12.21
N HIS A 183 23.86 -17.84 12.96
CA HIS A 183 23.82 -17.85 14.42
C HIS A 183 25.05 -17.12 14.96
N HIS A 184 24.86 -16.23 15.94
CA HIS A 184 25.97 -15.64 16.67
C HIS A 184 26.63 -16.72 17.55
N ILE A 185 27.96 -16.76 17.57
CA ILE A 185 28.73 -17.68 18.42
C ILE A 185 28.80 -17.13 19.85
N PHE A 186 29.17 -15.85 19.97
CA PHE A 186 29.08 -15.04 21.18
C PHE A 186 27.86 -14.14 21.11
N ASP A 187 27.12 -14.05 22.21
CA ASP A 187 25.90 -13.26 22.22
C ASP A 187 26.18 -11.75 22.12
N PHE A 188 25.20 -11.06 21.56
CA PHE A 188 25.31 -9.64 21.25
C PHE A 188 25.27 -8.73 22.50
N ASP A 189 24.60 -9.16 23.57
CA ASP A 189 24.37 -8.32 24.74
C ASP A 189 25.64 -8.27 25.61
N HIS A 190 26.38 -9.38 25.72
CA HIS A 190 27.65 -9.43 26.45
C HIS A 190 28.87 -9.07 25.59
N TYR A 191 28.84 -9.29 24.26
CA TYR A 191 29.97 -9.06 23.36
C TYR A 191 29.62 -8.14 22.17
N PRO A 192 29.20 -6.89 22.43
CA PRO A 192 28.73 -5.95 21.41
C PRO A 192 29.77 -5.62 20.31
N GLU A 193 31.06 -5.66 20.62
CA GLU A 193 32.19 -5.42 19.74
C GLU A 193 32.37 -6.52 18.68
N LEU A 194 31.94 -7.75 18.99
CA LEU A 194 32.02 -8.88 18.06
C LEU A 194 30.88 -8.89 17.04
N GLN A 195 29.91 -7.98 17.14
CA GLN A 195 28.74 -7.93 16.26
C GLN A 195 29.12 -7.87 14.77
N ASN A 196 30.22 -7.17 14.45
CA ASN A 196 30.62 -6.96 13.06
C ASN A 196 31.69 -7.95 12.58
N ASN A 197 32.14 -8.84 13.47
CA ASN A 197 33.12 -9.84 13.13
C ASN A 197 32.43 -11.01 12.41
N ILE A 198 32.75 -11.21 11.13
CA ILE A 198 32.18 -12.30 10.32
C ILE A 198 32.39 -13.68 10.94
N TYR A 199 33.45 -13.85 11.73
CA TYR A 199 33.78 -15.11 12.37
C TYR A 199 32.88 -15.40 13.56
N ASN A 200 32.30 -14.38 14.20
CA ASN A 200 31.29 -14.54 15.25
C ASN A 200 29.94 -15.10 14.71
N PHE A 201 29.89 -15.49 13.43
CA PHE A 201 28.71 -16.10 12.83
C PHE A 201 29.01 -17.48 12.28
N ILE A 202 28.10 -18.41 12.54
CA ILE A 202 28.07 -19.74 11.93
C ILE A 202 26.80 -19.94 11.10
N THR A 203 26.94 -20.41 9.86
CA THR A 203 25.79 -20.66 8.98
C THR A 203 25.13 -22.00 9.30
N LEU A 204 23.84 -21.98 9.65
CA LEU A 204 23.06 -23.17 10.00
C LEU A 204 21.75 -23.23 9.22
N CYS A 205 21.32 -24.42 8.82
CA CYS A 205 19.99 -24.57 8.25
C CYS A 205 18.91 -24.49 9.33
N ARG A 206 17.68 -24.12 8.93
CA ARG A 206 16.54 -24.02 9.85
C ARG A 206 16.34 -25.25 10.74
N LYS A 207 16.54 -26.45 10.22
CA LYS A 207 16.38 -27.71 10.97
C LYS A 207 17.43 -27.87 12.08
N CYS A 208 18.64 -27.35 11.84
CA CYS A 208 19.77 -27.41 12.76
C CYS A 208 19.75 -26.25 13.76
N HIS A 209 19.19 -25.09 13.38
CA HIS A 209 19.20 -23.89 14.21
C HIS A 209 17.94 -23.72 15.09
N GLN A 210 16.75 -23.83 14.52
CA GLN A 210 15.50 -23.43 15.18
C GLN A 210 14.91 -24.50 16.09
N ARG A 211 14.41 -24.07 17.25
CA ARG A 211 13.64 -24.89 18.19
C ARG A 211 12.47 -25.59 17.47
N SER A 212 12.33 -26.89 17.72
CA SER A 212 11.30 -27.71 17.10
C SER A 212 10.77 -28.76 18.07
N LYS A 213 9.43 -28.92 18.13
CA LYS A 213 8.80 -30.01 18.89
C LYS A 213 9.13 -31.40 18.32
N LYS A 214 9.39 -31.48 17.01
CA LYS A 214 9.69 -32.73 16.29
C LYS A 214 11.19 -33.04 16.23
N ASN A 215 12.04 -32.02 16.22
CA ASN A 215 13.49 -32.19 16.21
C ASN A 215 14.10 -31.65 17.50
N LYS A 216 14.35 -32.55 18.46
CA LYS A 216 14.96 -32.21 19.75
C LYS A 216 16.47 -31.96 19.67
N HIS A 217 17.11 -32.24 18.53
CA HIS A 217 18.57 -32.12 18.35
C HIS A 217 19.02 -30.82 17.67
N SER A 218 18.09 -29.91 17.34
CA SER A 218 18.47 -28.56 16.88
C SER A 218 19.12 -27.77 18.01
N PHE A 219 19.99 -26.81 17.68
CA PHE A 219 20.68 -25.99 18.66
C PHE A 219 19.69 -25.35 19.65
N HIS A 220 18.67 -24.63 19.17
CA HIS A 220 17.69 -24.00 20.08
C HIS A 220 16.64 -24.94 20.69
N SER A 221 16.64 -26.23 20.33
CA SER A 221 15.91 -27.26 21.09
C SER A 221 16.69 -27.71 22.33
N ILE A 222 18.02 -27.71 22.27
CA ILE A 222 18.91 -28.10 23.37
C ILE A 222 19.25 -26.88 24.24
N TYR A 223 19.63 -25.77 23.61
CA TYR A 223 20.10 -24.53 24.22
C TYR A 223 19.10 -23.38 23.97
N PRO A 224 18.23 -23.06 24.94
CA PRO A 224 17.14 -22.11 24.74
C PRO A 224 17.61 -20.72 24.31
N THR A 225 16.83 -20.06 23.47
CA THR A 225 17.05 -18.64 23.16
C THR A 225 16.91 -17.80 24.43
N ARG A 226 17.85 -16.87 24.69
CA ARG A 226 17.87 -15.89 25.81
C ARG A 226 18.32 -16.41 27.19
N LYS A 227 18.91 -17.60 27.25
CA LYS A 227 19.88 -17.90 28.32
C LYS A 227 21.27 -17.70 27.72
N GLU A 228 22.28 -17.45 28.54
CA GLU A 228 23.70 -17.34 28.16
C GLU A 228 24.13 -18.64 27.45
N ASN A 229 23.81 -18.76 26.17
CA ASN A 229 24.32 -19.85 25.37
C ASN A 229 25.79 -19.53 25.18
N THR A 230 26.62 -20.31 25.85
CA THR A 230 28.05 -20.11 25.88
C THR A 230 28.69 -20.65 24.62
N LEU A 231 29.91 -20.22 24.37
CA LEU A 231 30.73 -20.81 23.33
C LEU A 231 30.81 -22.34 23.46
N ASN A 232 31.00 -22.82 24.69
CA ASN A 232 31.07 -24.24 25.03
C ASN A 232 29.80 -25.02 24.64
N ASP A 233 28.62 -24.39 24.68
CA ASP A 233 27.37 -25.01 24.23
C ASP A 233 27.39 -25.29 22.72
N LEU A 234 27.90 -24.33 21.94
CA LEU A 234 28.02 -24.48 20.50
C LEU A 234 29.09 -25.51 20.14
N GLU A 235 30.23 -25.50 20.82
CA GLU A 235 31.28 -26.52 20.68
C GLU A 235 30.75 -27.91 20.96
N THR A 236 30.14 -28.10 22.13
CA THR A 236 29.56 -29.37 22.57
C THR A 236 28.53 -29.86 21.55
N TRP A 237 27.72 -28.95 21.01
CA TRP A 237 26.69 -29.30 20.04
C TRP A 237 27.25 -29.67 18.67
N LEU A 238 28.26 -28.96 18.17
CA LEU A 238 28.86 -29.21 16.86
C LEU A 238 29.80 -30.43 16.91
N GLY A 239 30.45 -30.67 18.03
CA GLY A 239 31.50 -31.68 18.23
C GLY A 239 32.75 -31.37 17.41
N HIS A 240 33.44 -32.41 16.96
CA HIS A 240 34.66 -32.29 16.12
C HIS A 240 34.50 -31.51 14.80
N LYS A 241 33.26 -31.18 14.40
CA LYS A 241 33.00 -30.36 13.21
C LYS A 241 33.29 -28.87 13.43
N PHE A 242 33.38 -28.42 14.67
CA PHE A 242 33.67 -27.02 14.94
C PHE A 242 35.18 -26.78 14.94
N LYS A 243 35.59 -25.76 14.18
CA LYS A 243 36.95 -25.21 14.23
C LYS A 243 36.82 -23.71 14.35
N TYR A 244 37.49 -23.15 15.34
CA TYR A 244 37.60 -21.71 15.46
C TYR A 244 38.43 -21.12 14.34
N HIS A 245 38.09 -19.88 13.99
CA HIS A 245 39.04 -19.02 13.31
C HIS A 245 40.02 -18.45 14.34
N GLN A 246 41.32 -18.38 14.00
CA GLN A 246 42.37 -17.92 14.92
C GLN A 246 42.06 -16.55 15.54
N SER A 247 41.44 -15.65 14.79
CA SER A 247 41.04 -14.32 15.32
C SER A 247 40.00 -14.38 16.44
N LEU A 248 39.16 -15.42 16.49
CA LEU A 248 38.22 -15.63 17.59
C LEU A 248 38.90 -16.29 18.78
N LEU A 249 39.83 -17.22 18.54
CA LEU A 249 40.62 -17.84 19.61
C LEU A 249 41.41 -16.80 20.37
N ASN A 250 42.13 -15.92 19.67
CA ASN A 250 42.92 -14.88 20.31
C ASN A 250 42.07 -13.95 21.18
N TYR A 251 40.85 -13.62 20.75
CA TYR A 251 39.93 -12.80 21.54
C TYR A 251 39.38 -13.57 22.75
N TYR A 252 39.00 -14.83 22.55
CA TYR A 252 38.52 -15.70 23.63
C TYR A 252 39.60 -15.91 24.70
N GLU A 253 40.82 -16.21 24.30
CA GLU A 253 41.96 -16.39 25.21
C GLU A 253 42.30 -15.10 25.96
N TYR A 254 42.32 -13.95 25.28
CA TYR A 254 42.53 -12.65 25.93
C TYR A 254 41.50 -12.38 27.04
N TYR A 255 40.22 -12.62 26.76
CA TYR A 255 39.15 -12.35 27.72
C TYR A 255 39.19 -13.28 28.94
N TYR A 256 39.56 -14.55 28.75
CA TYR A 256 39.66 -15.51 29.84
C TYR A 256 40.97 -15.42 30.64
N GLN A 257 41.98 -14.71 30.13
CA GLN A 257 43.19 -14.38 30.90
C GLN A 257 42.97 -13.24 31.91
N GLU A 258 41.90 -12.45 31.82
CA GLU A 258 41.57 -11.42 32.82
C GLU A 258 40.62 -11.89 33.94
N ILE A 259 40.24 -13.18 33.94
CA ILE A 259 39.29 -13.77 34.91
C ILE A 259 40.01 -14.66 35.96
N TYR A 260 41.31 -14.89 35.82
CA TYR A 260 42.15 -15.66 36.76
C TYR A 260 43.40 -14.88 37.16
#